data_AF-A0AAQ2HYH7-F1
#
_entry.id   AF-A0AAQ2HYH7-F1
#
_cell.length_a   1.000
_cell.length_b   1.000
_cell.length_c   1.000
_cell.angle_alpha   90.00
_cell.angle_beta   90.00
_cell.angle_gamma   90.00
#
_symmetry.space_group_name_H-M   'P 1'
#
loop_
_entity.id
_entity.type
_entity.pdbx_description
1 polymer ?
#
loop_
_entity_poly.entity_id
_entity_poly.type
_entity_poly.pdbx_seq_one_letter_code
_entity_poly.pdbx_strand_id
1 'polypeptide(L)'
;MSNNMIRLEDLIKGFLSKVEEGTTLLQEKFGTRNILRLWRSGKIERCGEIIDGVEYELHGIGCAIHFPTDSVDFDYGSNNRIDGFDEWRLYIYATDRPLRYKKYTNMKFLEREFKTYIDAGRIKKMSPSDDLYVLIDPHENSEN
;
A
#
# COMPACT_ATOMS: atom_id res chain seq x y z
N MET A 1 7.51 -22.33 -20.71
CA MET A 1 7.42 -21.11 -19.87
C MET A 1 6.77 -21.54 -18.57
N SER A 2 7.49 -21.50 -17.45
CA SER A 2 6.85 -21.77 -16.15
C SER A 2 5.81 -20.68 -15.92
N ASN A 3 4.55 -21.09 -15.89
CA ASN A 3 3.45 -20.21 -15.54
C ASN A 3 3.56 -19.96 -14.04
N ASN A 4 4.48 -19.09 -13.63
CA ASN A 4 4.71 -18.80 -12.22
C ASN A 4 3.47 -18.06 -11.73
N MET A 5 2.58 -18.81 -11.08
CA MET A 5 1.25 -18.34 -10.72
C MET A 5 1.41 -17.29 -9.62
N ILE A 6 1.31 -16.00 -10.00
CA ILE A 6 1.33 -14.84 -9.10
C ILE A 6 0.48 -15.13 -7.86
N ARG A 7 1.02 -14.98 -6.66
CA ARG A 7 0.36 -15.20 -5.37
C ARG A 7 -0.08 -13.87 -4.76
N LEU A 8 -0.90 -13.92 -3.72
CA LEU A 8 -1.38 -12.71 -3.05
C LEU A 8 -0.19 -11.99 -2.40
N GLU A 9 0.78 -12.74 -1.90
CA GLU A 9 2.05 -12.19 -1.42
C GLU A 9 2.80 -11.36 -2.50
N ASP A 10 2.77 -11.77 -3.77
CA ASP A 10 3.43 -11.03 -4.86
C ASP A 10 2.69 -9.72 -5.18
N LEU A 11 1.36 -9.69 -4.99
CA LEU A 11 0.56 -8.47 -5.08
C LEU A 11 0.89 -7.53 -3.91
N ILE A 12 0.87 -8.04 -2.68
CA ILE A 12 1.17 -7.27 -1.47
C ILE A 12 2.58 -6.69 -1.53
N LYS A 13 3.60 -7.51 -1.85
CA LYS A 13 4.98 -7.04 -1.97
C LYS A 13 5.14 -6.01 -3.08
N GLY A 14 4.43 -6.19 -4.19
CA GLY A 14 4.39 -5.18 -5.27
C GLY A 14 3.81 -3.86 -4.80
N PHE A 15 2.66 -3.90 -4.13
CA PHE A 15 2.00 -2.73 -3.54
C PHE A 15 2.93 -2.02 -2.55
N LEU A 16 3.47 -2.73 -1.57
CA LEU A 16 4.35 -2.18 -0.53
C LEU A 16 5.62 -1.57 -1.11
N SER A 17 6.23 -2.22 -2.10
CA SER A 17 7.39 -1.66 -2.81
C SER A 17 7.07 -0.34 -3.49
N LYS A 18 5.86 -0.16 -4.02
CA LYS A 18 5.44 1.07 -4.69
C LYS A 18 5.09 2.18 -3.70
N VAL A 19 4.52 1.84 -2.54
CA VAL A 19 4.36 2.76 -1.41
C VAL A 19 5.70 3.25 -0.90
N GLU A 20 6.67 2.34 -0.73
CA GLU A 20 8.04 2.70 -0.30
C GLU A 20 8.72 3.64 -1.30
N GLU A 21 8.58 3.38 -2.61
CA GLU A 21 9.06 4.26 -3.67
C GLU A 21 8.46 5.67 -3.56
N GLY A 22 7.13 5.77 -3.53
CA GLY A 22 6.44 7.07 -3.48
C GLY A 22 6.72 7.85 -2.19
N THR A 23 6.72 7.17 -1.05
CA THR A 23 6.99 7.82 0.24
C THR A 23 8.44 8.24 0.41
N THR A 24 9.39 7.57 -0.24
CA THR A 24 10.78 8.03 -0.33
C THR A 24 10.87 9.36 -1.06
N LEU A 25 10.18 9.51 -2.20
CA LEU A 25 10.11 10.79 -2.93
C LEU A 25 9.46 11.90 -2.09
N LEU A 26 8.41 11.57 -1.32
CA LEU A 26 7.82 12.51 -0.36
C LEU A 26 8.82 12.95 0.70
N GLN A 27 9.62 12.01 1.23
CA GLN A 27 10.62 12.34 2.23
C GLN A 27 11.74 13.21 1.68
N GLU A 28 12.21 12.95 0.47
CA GLU A 28 13.20 13.77 -0.21
C GLU A 28 12.70 15.20 -0.42
N LYS A 29 11.43 15.37 -0.82
CA LYS A 29 10.85 16.69 -1.08
C LYS A 29 10.44 17.46 0.18
N PHE A 30 9.78 16.78 1.11
CA PHE A 30 9.09 17.43 2.24
C PHE A 30 9.74 17.15 3.59
N GLY A 31 10.81 16.33 3.63
CA GLY A 31 11.52 15.94 4.84
C GLY A 31 10.82 14.86 5.68
N THR A 32 9.69 14.31 5.20
CA THR A 32 8.91 13.27 5.89
C THR A 32 8.17 12.38 4.90
N ARG A 33 8.07 11.08 5.20
CA ARG A 33 7.25 10.11 4.45
C ARG A 33 5.76 10.33 4.66
N ASN A 34 5.37 10.82 5.85
CA ASN A 34 4.00 11.16 6.19
C ASN A 34 3.81 12.68 6.14
N ILE A 35 3.17 13.14 5.08
CA ILE A 35 2.93 14.56 4.82
C ILE A 35 1.54 15.04 5.32
N LEU A 36 0.71 14.16 5.89
CA LEU A 36 -0.64 14.54 6.38
C LEU A 36 -0.60 15.71 7.35
N ARG A 37 0.40 15.75 8.25
CA ARG A 37 0.54 16.85 9.21
C ARG A 37 0.86 18.17 8.52
N LEU A 38 1.60 18.14 7.40
CA LEU A 38 1.88 19.34 6.61
C LEU A 38 0.59 19.88 6.02
N TRP A 39 -0.24 19.02 5.41
CA TRP A 39 -1.54 19.40 4.87
C TRP A 39 -2.50 19.92 5.94
N ARG A 40 -2.66 19.18 7.06
CA ARG A 40 -3.53 19.58 8.17
C ARG A 40 -3.09 20.88 8.87
N SER A 41 -1.83 21.27 8.71
CA SER A 41 -1.31 22.55 9.21
C SER A 41 -1.24 23.64 8.14
N GLY A 42 -1.77 23.40 6.95
CA GLY A 42 -1.80 24.37 5.85
C GLY A 42 -0.44 24.66 5.21
N LYS A 43 0.56 23.81 5.41
CA LYS A 43 1.91 23.98 4.83
C LYS A 43 2.03 23.50 3.40
N ILE A 44 1.14 22.60 2.99
CA ILE A 44 1.02 22.10 1.62
C ILE A 44 -0.46 21.99 1.27
N GLU A 45 -0.74 22.03 -0.03
CA GLU A 45 -2.07 21.79 -0.57
C GLU A 45 -2.46 20.30 -0.47
N ARG A 46 -3.74 20.00 -0.74
CA ARG A 46 -4.23 18.61 -0.75
C ARG A 46 -3.60 17.77 -1.86
N CYS A 47 -3.35 18.38 -3.02
CA CYS A 47 -2.72 17.75 -4.18
C CYS A 47 -1.54 18.59 -4.63
N GLY A 48 -0.53 17.95 -5.22
CA GLY A 48 0.56 18.68 -5.86
C GLY A 48 1.61 17.77 -6.48
N GLU A 49 2.53 18.36 -7.22
CA GLU A 49 3.65 17.62 -7.80
C GLU A 49 4.71 17.32 -6.74
N ILE A 50 5.35 16.16 -6.83
CA ILE A 50 6.55 15.75 -6.10
C ILE A 50 7.78 16.03 -6.98
N ILE A 51 7.93 15.32 -8.10
CA ILE A 51 9.07 15.46 -9.02
C ILE A 51 8.72 14.85 -10.38
N ASP A 52 9.15 15.48 -11.49
CA ASP A 52 9.07 14.94 -12.85
C ASP A 52 7.71 14.32 -13.22
N GLY A 53 6.61 15.00 -12.88
CA GLY A 53 5.24 14.52 -13.14
C GLY A 53 4.76 13.41 -12.21
N VAL A 54 5.49 13.07 -11.15
CA VAL A 54 4.98 12.30 -10.02
C VAL A 54 4.20 13.25 -9.11
N GLU A 55 2.94 12.94 -8.83
CA GLU A 55 2.04 13.77 -8.03
C GLU A 55 1.59 13.04 -6.75
N TYR A 56 1.21 13.82 -5.74
CA TYR A 56 0.52 13.32 -4.54
C TYR A 56 -0.91 13.85 -4.48
N GLU A 57 -1.81 13.03 -3.93
CA GLU A 57 -3.16 13.42 -3.53
C GLU A 57 -3.46 12.91 -2.12
N LEU A 58 -3.68 13.82 -1.18
CA LEU A 58 -4.04 13.47 0.19
C LEU A 58 -5.56 13.29 0.36
N HIS A 59 -5.90 12.30 1.18
CA HIS A 59 -7.26 11.95 1.56
C HIS A 59 -7.27 11.43 3.00
N GLY A 60 -8.43 11.45 3.68
CA GLY A 60 -8.64 10.85 5.00
C GLY A 60 -7.42 10.77 5.92
N ILE A 61 -6.86 9.56 6.05
CA ILE A 61 -5.62 9.26 6.77
C ILE A 61 -4.51 8.73 5.84
N GLY A 62 -4.58 8.99 4.54
CA GLY A 62 -3.71 8.41 3.53
C GLY A 62 -3.24 9.36 2.46
N CYS A 63 -2.61 8.78 1.45
CA CYS A 63 -2.09 9.45 0.28
C CYS A 63 -2.16 8.52 -0.94
N ALA A 64 -2.62 9.05 -2.07
CA ALA A 64 -2.36 8.47 -3.37
C ALA A 64 -1.11 9.12 -3.97
N ILE A 65 -0.28 8.32 -4.62
CA ILE A 65 0.86 8.77 -5.42
C ILE A 65 0.60 8.37 -6.86
N HIS A 66 0.62 9.35 -7.75
CA HIS A 66 0.42 9.17 -9.17
C HIS A 66 1.76 9.30 -9.87
N PHE A 67 2.26 8.19 -10.39
CA PHE A 67 3.43 8.16 -11.27
C PHE A 67 2.97 8.34 -12.72
N PRO A 68 3.86 8.69 -13.66
CA PRO A 68 3.49 8.87 -15.07
C PRO A 68 2.80 7.66 -15.72
N THR A 69 3.04 6.45 -15.21
CA THR A 69 2.54 5.21 -15.80
C THR A 69 1.55 4.45 -14.94
N ASP A 70 1.48 4.74 -13.64
CA ASP A 70 0.73 3.95 -12.68
C ASP A 70 0.50 4.72 -11.37
N SER A 71 -0.25 4.16 -10.43
CA SER A 71 -0.52 4.81 -9.15
C SER A 71 -0.52 3.82 -7.98
N VAL A 72 -0.46 4.36 -6.75
CA VAL A 72 -0.65 3.60 -5.51
C VAL A 72 -1.41 4.47 -4.49
N ASP A 73 -2.48 3.93 -3.91
CA ASP A 73 -3.28 4.54 -2.83
C ASP A 73 -3.03 3.75 -1.54
N PHE A 74 -2.61 4.44 -0.49
CA PHE A 74 -2.34 3.83 0.81
C PHE A 74 -2.80 4.73 1.96
N ASP A 75 -3.04 4.12 3.11
CA ASP A 75 -3.26 4.84 4.37
C ASP A 75 -2.01 4.80 5.24
N TYR A 76 -1.78 5.89 5.97
CA TYR A 76 -0.79 5.91 7.03
C TYR A 76 -1.36 5.19 8.25
N GLY A 77 -0.67 4.15 8.67
CA GLY A 77 -0.94 3.45 9.92
C GLY A 77 -0.45 4.19 11.15
N SER A 78 -0.77 3.62 12.31
CA SER A 78 -0.26 4.07 13.61
C SER A 78 1.27 4.22 13.59
N ASN A 79 1.79 5.25 14.29
CA ASN A 79 3.23 5.57 14.32
C ASN A 79 3.86 5.87 12.94
N ASN A 80 3.10 6.46 12.02
CA ASN A 80 3.53 6.80 10.65
C ASN A 80 3.92 5.58 9.80
N ARG A 81 3.38 4.41 10.12
CA ARG A 81 3.58 3.20 9.32
C ARG A 81 2.99 3.37 7.93
N ILE A 82 3.64 2.77 6.95
CA ILE A 82 3.26 2.82 5.52
C ILE A 82 3.12 1.42 4.92
N ASP A 83 3.31 0.39 5.74
CA ASP A 83 3.29 -1.01 5.35
C ASP A 83 1.93 -1.67 5.60
N GLY A 84 0.89 -0.85 5.76
CA GLY A 84 -0.49 -1.27 5.89
C GLY A 84 -1.22 -1.37 4.57
N PHE A 85 -2.08 -2.36 4.44
CA PHE A 85 -2.92 -2.56 3.26
C PHE A 85 -4.26 -3.20 3.63
N ASP A 86 -5.25 -3.07 2.77
CA ASP A 86 -6.54 -3.74 2.87
C ASP A 86 -6.94 -4.32 1.49
N GLU A 87 -8.05 -5.05 1.45
CA GLU A 87 -8.55 -5.65 0.21
C GLU A 87 -8.82 -4.62 -0.89
N TRP A 88 -9.32 -3.45 -0.52
CA TRP A 88 -9.69 -2.40 -1.46
C TRP A 88 -8.46 -1.79 -2.15
N ARG A 89 -7.42 -1.47 -1.39
CA ARG A 89 -6.16 -0.90 -1.91
C ARG A 89 -5.42 -1.88 -2.80
N LEU A 90 -5.37 -3.14 -2.39
CA LEU A 90 -4.79 -4.20 -3.21
C LEU A 90 -5.58 -4.40 -4.50
N TYR A 91 -6.91 -4.29 -4.43
CA TYR A 91 -7.77 -4.36 -5.61
C TYR A 91 -7.50 -3.19 -6.58
N ILE A 92 -7.51 -1.94 -6.10
CA ILE A 92 -7.20 -0.77 -6.93
C ILE A 92 -5.82 -0.92 -7.58
N TYR A 93 -4.80 -1.28 -6.80
CA TYR A 93 -3.44 -1.50 -7.30
C TYR A 93 -3.36 -2.60 -8.38
N ALA A 94 -4.11 -3.70 -8.20
CA ALA A 94 -4.20 -4.76 -9.19
C ALA A 94 -4.94 -4.33 -10.46
N THR A 95 -6.00 -3.53 -10.34
CA THR A 95 -6.79 -3.04 -11.49
C THR A 95 -6.03 -2.04 -12.35
N ASP A 96 -5.12 -1.28 -11.75
CA ASP A 96 -4.19 -0.38 -12.47
C ASP A 96 -3.10 -1.19 -13.23
N ARG A 97 -2.88 -2.45 -12.85
CA ARG A 97 -1.86 -3.35 -13.44
C ARG A 97 -2.45 -4.69 -13.88
N PRO A 98 -3.48 -4.70 -14.74
CA PRO A 98 -4.30 -5.89 -15.01
C PRO A 98 -3.55 -6.99 -15.77
N LEU A 99 -2.49 -6.65 -16.52
CA LEU A 99 -1.66 -7.63 -17.22
C LEU A 99 -0.84 -8.49 -16.23
N ARG A 100 -0.39 -7.89 -15.11
CA ARG A 100 0.41 -8.58 -14.09
C ARG A 100 -0.45 -9.27 -13.05
N TYR A 101 -1.53 -8.62 -12.61
CA TYR A 101 -2.35 -9.07 -11.49
C TYR A 101 -3.78 -9.48 -11.89
N LYS A 102 -3.96 -10.00 -13.11
CA LYS A 102 -5.27 -10.28 -13.72
C LYS A 102 -6.30 -10.96 -12.81
N LYS A 103 -5.90 -11.95 -11.99
CA LYS A 103 -6.85 -12.65 -11.11
C LYS A 103 -7.31 -11.83 -9.91
N TYR A 104 -6.53 -10.82 -9.51
CA TYR A 104 -6.83 -9.91 -8.41
C TYR A 104 -7.63 -8.69 -8.84
N THR A 105 -7.93 -8.53 -10.14
CA THR A 105 -8.95 -7.58 -10.61
C THR A 105 -10.38 -8.08 -10.38
N ASN A 106 -10.54 -9.23 -9.72
CA ASN A 106 -11.81 -9.75 -9.23
C ASN A 106 -11.83 -9.65 -7.69
N MET A 107 -12.62 -8.71 -7.16
CA MET A 107 -12.71 -8.45 -5.73
C MET A 107 -13.05 -9.71 -4.91
N LYS A 108 -14.04 -10.49 -5.34
CA LYS A 108 -14.44 -11.73 -4.63
C LYS A 108 -13.34 -12.78 -4.58
N PHE A 109 -12.50 -12.83 -5.62
CA PHE A 109 -11.34 -13.71 -5.62
C PHE A 109 -10.29 -13.21 -4.61
N LEU A 110 -10.02 -11.90 -4.61
CA LEU A 110 -9.08 -11.26 -3.71
C LEU A 110 -9.50 -11.45 -2.24
N GLU A 111 -10.74 -11.11 -1.89
CA GLU A 111 -11.28 -11.28 -0.53
C GLU A 111 -11.12 -12.72 -0.01
N ARG A 112 -11.36 -13.72 -0.86
CA ARG A 112 -11.20 -15.13 -0.49
C ARG A 112 -9.73 -15.51 -0.24
N GLU A 113 -8.81 -15.08 -1.09
CA GLU A 113 -7.38 -15.32 -0.86
C GLU A 113 -6.87 -14.55 0.35
N PHE A 114 -7.37 -13.33 0.55
CA PHE A 114 -7.04 -12.49 1.70
C PHE A 114 -7.43 -13.16 3.01
N LYS A 115 -8.67 -13.65 3.10
CA LYS A 115 -9.12 -14.46 4.24
C LYS A 115 -8.24 -15.69 4.46
N THR A 116 -7.85 -16.38 3.40
CA THR A 116 -6.95 -17.55 3.50
C THR A 116 -5.59 -17.16 4.10
N TYR A 117 -5.07 -15.96 3.81
CA TYR A 117 -3.83 -15.46 4.39
C TYR A 117 -3.99 -15.04 5.86
N ILE A 118 -5.14 -14.49 6.24
CA ILE A 118 -5.49 -14.24 7.66
C ILE A 118 -5.51 -15.57 8.42
N ASP A 119 -6.29 -16.54 7.93
CA ASP A 119 -6.48 -17.85 8.58
C ASP A 119 -5.15 -18.63 8.70
N ALA A 120 -4.24 -18.45 7.72
CA ALA A 120 -2.92 -19.07 7.73
C ALA A 120 -1.87 -18.31 8.57
N GLY A 121 -2.23 -17.19 9.22
CA GLY A 121 -1.29 -16.38 10.00
C GLY A 121 -0.17 -15.75 9.15
N ARG A 122 -0.45 -15.45 7.88
CA ARG A 122 0.50 -14.78 6.96
C ARG A 122 0.33 -13.28 6.95
N ILE A 123 -0.86 -12.79 7.33
CA ILE A 123 -1.13 -11.38 7.52
C ILE A 123 -1.82 -11.12 8.87
N LYS A 124 -1.36 -10.03 9.48
CA LYS A 124 -1.80 -9.30 10.67
C LYS A 124 -2.88 -8.26 10.55
N LYS A 125 -3.84 -8.07 11.46
CA LYS A 125 -4.35 -6.70 11.69
C LYS A 125 -3.18 -5.82 12.17
N MET A 126 -3.05 -4.60 11.65
CA MET A 126 -1.99 -3.67 12.04
C MET A 126 -2.13 -3.25 13.51
N SER A 127 -3.37 -2.95 13.92
CA SER A 127 -3.77 -2.76 15.31
C SER A 127 -5.24 -3.20 15.48
N PRO A 128 -5.73 -3.38 16.72
CA PRO A 128 -7.13 -3.75 16.95
C PRO A 128 -8.15 -2.75 16.39
N SER A 129 -7.76 -1.48 16.22
CA SER A 129 -8.63 -0.41 15.74
C SER A 129 -8.42 -0.05 14.27
N ASP A 130 -7.39 -0.59 13.61
CA ASP A 130 -7.10 -0.27 12.21
C ASP A 130 -7.85 -1.23 11.28
N ASP A 131 -8.25 -0.73 10.12
CA ASP A 131 -8.75 -1.57 9.01
C ASP A 131 -7.63 -2.15 8.16
N LEU A 132 -6.39 -1.75 8.41
CA LEU A 132 -5.21 -2.19 7.70
C LEU A 132 -4.63 -3.50 8.25
N TYR A 133 -4.03 -4.25 7.33
CA TYR A 133 -3.28 -5.46 7.57
C TYR A 133 -1.82 -5.31 7.18
N VAL A 134 -0.98 -6.20 7.71
CA VAL A 134 0.48 -6.18 7.54
C VAL A 134 0.96 -7.59 7.26
N LEU A 135 2.02 -7.75 6.46
CA LEU A 135 2.66 -9.06 6.29
C LEU A 135 3.32 -9.47 7.61
N ILE A 136 3.23 -10.76 7.94
CA ILE A 136 4.02 -11.35 9.03
C ILE A 136 5.33 -11.84 8.41
N ASP A 137 6.46 -11.31 8.87
CA ASP A 137 7.76 -11.85 8.51
C ASP A 137 7.91 -13.24 9.16
N PRO A 138 8.16 -14.32 8.39
CA PRO A 138 8.41 -15.63 8.95
C PRO A 138 9.60 -15.69 9.94
N HIS A 139 10.48 -14.68 9.94
CA HIS A 139 11.61 -14.56 10.86
C HIS A 139 11.33 -13.77 12.14
N GLU A 140 10.15 -13.14 12.31
CA GLU A 140 9.82 -12.39 13.54
C GLU A 140 9.24 -13.28 14.66
N ASN A 141 8.92 -14.55 14.42
CA ASN A 141 8.31 -15.44 15.41
C ASN A 141 9.31 -16.34 16.17
N SER A 142 10.61 -16.05 16.12
CA SER A 142 11.62 -16.73 16.93
C SER A 142 12.08 -15.87 18.10
N GLU A 143 11.16 -15.37 18.91
CA GLU A 143 11.44 -14.88 20.27
C GLU A 143 10.11 -14.67 21.02
N ASN A 144 9.66 -15.74 21.68
CA ASN A 144 8.90 -15.72 22.94
C ASN A 144 8.86 -17.15 23.51
#